data_AF-A0A527XMV2-F1
#
_entry.id   AF-A0A527XMV2-F1
#
_cell.length_a   1.000
_cell.length_b   1.000
_cell.length_c   1.000
_cell.angle_alpha   90.00
_cell.angle_beta   90.00
_cell.angle_gamma   90.00
#
_symmetry.space_group_name_H-M   'P 1'
#
loop_
_entity.id
_entity.type
_entity.pdbx_description
1 polymer ?
#
loop_
_entity_poly.entity_id
_entity_poly.type
_entity_poly.pdbx_seq_one_letter_code
_entity_poly.pdbx_strand_id
1 'polypeptide(L)'
;ARIRPFRRQAAVGLHLTLTDQVAATGPSSLAPEGKLPGLASLALPVRRGRIDERDVHAELDAQYDRFVETLAGPPDYVDGHQHVHFLPMVRNWL
;
A
#
# COMPACT_ATOMS: atom_id res chain seq x y z
N ALA A 1 7.09 -16.06 -5.53
CA ALA A 1 6.47 -15.57 -6.79
C ALA A 1 7.27 -15.98 -8.03
N ARG A 2 6.62 -16.05 -9.21
CA ARG A 2 7.26 -16.39 -10.51
C ARG A 2 8.42 -15.46 -10.89
N ILE A 3 8.40 -14.21 -10.42
CA ILE A 3 9.42 -13.21 -10.75
C ILE A 3 10.67 -13.25 -9.84
N ARG A 4 10.65 -14.00 -8.74
CA ARG A 4 11.74 -14.05 -7.75
C ARG A 4 13.12 -14.37 -8.35
N PRO A 5 13.27 -15.33 -9.29
CA PRO A 5 14.57 -15.64 -9.90
C PRO A 5 15.21 -14.47 -10.66
N PHE A 6 14.42 -13.49 -11.11
CA PHE A 6 14.89 -12.38 -11.95
C PHE A 6 15.35 -11.16 -11.15
N ARG A 7 15.28 -11.18 -9.81
CA ARG A 7 15.70 -10.04 -8.96
C ARG A 7 17.18 -9.67 -9.04
N ARG A 8 18.01 -10.54 -9.61
CA ARG A 8 19.43 -10.25 -9.91
C ARG A 8 19.65 -9.71 -11.32
N GLN A 9 18.61 -9.68 -12.14
CA GLN A 9 18.66 -9.32 -13.56
C GLN A 9 17.88 -8.03 -13.85
N ALA A 10 16.92 -7.67 -13.00
CA ALA A 10 16.15 -6.44 -13.11
C ALA A 10 15.79 -5.91 -11.71
N ALA A 11 15.68 -4.58 -11.60
CA ALA A 11 15.13 -3.93 -10.42
C ALA A 11 13.62 -4.19 -10.33
N VAL A 12 13.15 -4.60 -9.16
CA VAL A 12 11.76 -4.93 -8.86
C VAL A 12 11.29 -4.09 -7.69
N GLY A 13 10.35 -3.18 -7.96
CA GLY A 13 9.75 -2.31 -6.95
C GLY A 13 8.43 -2.81 -6.39
N LEU A 14 8.03 -2.20 -5.28
CA LEU A 14 6.72 -2.37 -4.66
C LEU A 14 5.78 -1.26 -5.15
N HIS A 15 4.68 -1.64 -5.79
CA HIS A 15 3.63 -0.73 -6.21
C HIS A 15 2.50 -0.74 -5.17
N LEU A 16 2.54 0.22 -4.25
CA LEU A 16 1.56 0.34 -3.17
C LEU A 16 0.16 0.59 -3.72
N THR A 17 -0.88 0.15 -3.01
CA THR A 17 -2.26 0.55 -3.31
C THR A 17 -3.00 0.93 -2.04
N LEU A 18 -3.85 1.95 -2.12
CA LEU A 18 -4.83 2.30 -1.08
C LEU A 18 -6.24 2.38 -1.66
N THR A 19 -6.44 1.80 -2.85
CA THR A 19 -7.70 1.87 -3.57
C THR A 19 -8.11 0.54 -4.21
N ASP A 20 -9.42 0.33 -4.27
CA ASP A 20 -10.15 -0.70 -5.04
C ASP A 20 -9.84 -2.20 -4.76
N GLN A 21 -8.73 -2.52 -4.10
CA GLN A 21 -8.30 -3.89 -3.79
C GLN A 21 -8.83 -4.37 -2.43
N VAL A 22 -8.73 -5.68 -2.20
CA VAL A 22 -8.92 -6.26 -0.86
C VAL A 22 -7.79 -5.77 0.04
N ALA A 23 -8.13 -5.26 1.22
CA ALA A 23 -7.14 -4.79 2.20
C ALA A 23 -6.29 -5.95 2.71
N ALA A 24 -4.98 -5.76 2.80
CA ALA A 24 -4.06 -6.73 3.36
C ALA A 24 -4.29 -6.93 4.87
N THR A 25 -4.76 -5.90 5.58
CA THR A 25 -5.03 -5.96 7.04
C THR A 25 -6.46 -6.37 7.40
N GLY A 26 -7.38 -6.49 6.43
CA GLY A 26 -8.81 -6.68 6.69
C GLY A 26 -9.54 -5.39 7.13
N PRO A 27 -10.67 -5.49 7.85
CA PRO A 27 -11.48 -4.33 8.23
C PRO A 27 -10.75 -3.27 9.08
N SER A 28 -10.81 -2.00 8.69
CA SER A 28 -10.18 -0.85 9.37
C SER A 28 -10.90 0.47 9.06
N SER A 29 -10.43 1.63 9.58
CA SER A 29 -10.98 2.94 9.17
C SER A 29 -10.70 3.27 7.70
N LEU A 30 -9.63 2.72 7.11
CA LEU A 30 -9.32 2.81 5.69
C LEU A 30 -10.23 1.90 4.85
N ALA A 31 -10.50 0.68 5.34
CA ALA A 31 -11.26 -0.33 4.63
C ALA A 31 -12.34 -0.96 5.54
N PRO A 32 -13.47 -0.27 5.81
CA PRO A 32 -14.44 -0.74 6.81
C PRO A 32 -15.03 -2.13 6.53
N GLU A 33 -15.13 -2.51 5.26
CA GLU A 33 -15.63 -3.81 4.81
C GLU A 33 -14.50 -4.76 4.38
N GLY A 34 -13.25 -4.46 4.74
CA GLY A 34 -12.06 -5.19 4.28
C GLY A 34 -11.69 -4.95 2.82
N LYS A 35 -12.33 -3.98 2.16
CA LYS A 35 -12.01 -3.52 0.81
C LYS A 35 -11.59 -2.06 0.84
N LEU A 36 -10.48 -1.76 0.17
CA LEU A 36 -9.96 -0.40 0.00
C LEU A 36 -10.96 0.46 -0.81
N PRO A 37 -11.09 1.75 -0.48
CA PRO A 37 -12.08 2.63 -1.11
C PRO A 37 -11.71 2.92 -2.56
N GLY A 38 -12.67 3.34 -3.38
CA GLY A 38 -12.34 3.92 -4.68
C GLY A 38 -11.62 5.27 -4.54
N LEU A 39 -10.85 5.68 -5.54
CA LEU A 39 -10.06 6.93 -5.53
C LEU A 39 -10.89 8.16 -5.13
N ALA A 40 -12.09 8.30 -5.70
CA ALA A 40 -12.99 9.42 -5.42
C ALA A 40 -13.44 9.49 -3.95
N SER A 41 -13.46 8.33 -3.28
CA SER A 41 -13.84 8.19 -1.88
C SER A 41 -12.67 8.29 -0.91
N LEU A 42 -11.42 8.32 -1.39
CA LEU A 42 -10.23 8.36 -0.53
C LEU A 42 -9.84 9.80 -0.14
N ALA A 43 -9.82 10.73 -1.09
CA ALA A 43 -9.23 12.05 -0.88
C ALA A 43 -9.92 12.90 0.22
N LEU A 44 -11.26 12.92 0.24
CA LEU A 44 -12.01 13.77 1.17
C LEU A 44 -11.97 13.25 2.62
N PRO A 45 -12.14 11.95 2.90
CA PRO A 45 -11.96 11.39 4.25
C PRO A 45 -10.54 11.55 4.80
N VAL A 46 -9.51 11.34 3.97
CA VAL A 46 -8.10 11.61 4.33
C VAL A 46 -7.94 13.07 4.76
N ARG A 47 -8.40 14.02 3.94
CA ARG A 47 -8.31 15.46 4.28
C ARG A 47 -9.09 15.84 5.55
N ARG A 48 -10.16 15.11 5.86
CA ARG A 48 -11.01 15.35 7.04
C ARG A 48 -10.56 14.58 8.28
N GLY A 49 -9.44 13.85 8.24
CA GLY A 49 -8.96 13.04 9.36
C GLY A 49 -9.91 11.92 9.78
N ARG A 50 -10.71 11.40 8.83
CA ARG A 50 -11.67 10.30 9.10
C ARG A 50 -11.09 8.91 8.89
N ILE A 51 -9.88 8.85 8.34
CA ILE A 51 -9.08 7.64 8.21
C ILE A 51 -7.92 7.83 9.19
N ASP A 52 -7.75 6.88 10.10
CA ASP A 52 -6.62 6.89 11.04
C ASP A 52 -5.33 6.61 10.26
N GLU A 53 -4.32 7.45 10.46
CA GLU A 53 -3.01 7.28 9.85
C GLU A 53 -2.37 5.93 10.22
N ARG A 54 -2.67 5.41 11.42
CA ARG A 54 -2.19 4.09 11.86
C ARG A 54 -2.75 2.95 11.02
N ASP A 55 -4.01 3.03 10.60
CA ASP A 55 -4.62 2.01 9.75
C ASP A 55 -4.04 2.06 8.33
N VAL A 56 -3.68 3.26 7.86
CA VAL A 56 -2.96 3.41 6.58
C VAL A 56 -1.57 2.81 6.69
N HIS A 57 -0.80 3.13 7.73
CA HIS A 57 0.55 2.59 7.92
C HIS A 57 0.52 1.07 8.07
N ALA A 58 -0.43 0.52 8.83
CA ALA A 58 -0.59 -0.93 8.97
C ALA A 58 -0.87 -1.62 7.61
N GLU A 59 -1.69 -1.02 6.75
CA GLU A 59 -1.94 -1.55 5.40
C GLU A 59 -0.69 -1.47 4.51
N LEU A 60 0.09 -0.40 4.60
CA LEU A 60 1.35 -0.25 3.85
C LEU A 60 2.43 -1.25 4.34
N ASP A 61 2.56 -1.42 5.65
CA ASP A 61 3.44 -2.42 6.27
C ASP A 61 3.06 -3.83 5.80
N ALA A 62 1.77 -4.18 5.83
CA ALA A 62 1.30 -5.49 5.37
C ALA A 62 1.59 -5.75 3.88
N GLN A 63 1.48 -4.73 3.03
CA GLN A 63 1.86 -4.84 1.61
C GLN A 63 3.38 -5.01 1.44
N TYR A 64 4.17 -4.27 2.22
CA TYR A 64 5.62 -4.37 2.22
C TYR A 64 6.12 -5.72 2.71
N ASP A 65 5.61 -6.20 3.84
CA ASP A 65 5.96 -7.50 4.41
C ASP A 65 5.64 -8.63 3.44
N ARG A 66 4.45 -8.59 2.83
CA ARG A 66 4.06 -9.57 1.80
C ARG A 66 5.01 -9.55 0.60
N PHE A 67 5.49 -8.38 0.19
CA PHE A 67 6.51 -8.26 -0.85
C PHE A 67 7.81 -8.93 -0.41
N VAL A 68 8.32 -8.58 0.77
CA VAL A 68 9.58 -9.09 1.31
C VAL A 68 9.55 -10.61 1.45
N GLU A 69 8.47 -11.17 1.99
CA GLU A 69 8.27 -12.61 2.12
C GLU A 69 8.23 -13.29 0.74
N THR A 70 7.47 -12.72 -0.20
CA THR A 70 7.22 -13.31 -1.53
C THR A 70 8.47 -13.30 -2.42
N LEU A 71 9.31 -12.28 -2.26
CA LEU A 71 10.47 -11.99 -3.10
C LEU A 71 11.82 -12.18 -2.40
N ALA A 72 11.81 -12.48 -1.09
CA ALA A 72 12.97 -12.69 -0.23
C ALA A 72 13.93 -11.50 -0.21
N GLY A 73 13.40 -10.29 -0.01
CA GLY A 73 14.19 -9.07 0.12
C GLY A 73 13.36 -7.79 -0.09
N PRO A 74 13.92 -6.61 0.24
CA PRO A 74 13.25 -5.32 0.09
C PRO A 74 13.03 -4.95 -1.38
N PRO A 75 12.06 -4.08 -1.70
CA PRO A 75 11.90 -3.53 -3.04
C PRO A 75 13.06 -2.61 -3.42
N ASP A 76 13.40 -2.55 -4.70
CA ASP A 76 14.45 -1.64 -5.20
C ASP A 76 13.97 -0.18 -5.31
N TYR A 77 12.65 0.02 -5.42
CA TYR A 77 11.97 1.30 -5.42
C TYR A 77 10.52 1.12 -4.98
N VAL A 78 9.88 2.21 -4.53
CA VAL A 78 8.47 2.21 -4.14
C VAL A 78 7.75 3.28 -4.94
N ASP A 79 6.62 2.91 -5.51
CA ASP A 79 5.65 3.82 -6.13
C ASP A 79 4.23 3.43 -5.68
N GLY A 80 3.20 3.96 -6.33
CA GLY A 80 1.83 3.69 -5.87
C GLY A 80 0.76 3.85 -6.94
N HIS A 81 -0.21 2.94 -6.91
CA HIS A 81 -1.38 2.90 -7.76
C HIS A 81 -2.14 4.22 -7.66
N GLN A 82 -2.56 4.77 -8.81
CA GLN A 82 -3.22 6.09 -8.88
C GLN A 82 -2.45 7.21 -8.15
N HIS A 83 -1.13 7.08 -8.03
CA HIS A 83 -0.24 8.01 -7.34
C HIS A 83 -0.52 8.21 -5.84
N VAL A 84 -1.08 7.19 -5.14
CA VAL A 84 -1.34 7.27 -3.69
C VAL A 84 -0.08 7.57 -2.86
N HIS A 85 1.12 7.31 -3.39
CA HIS A 85 2.41 7.65 -2.74
C HIS A 85 2.63 9.16 -2.55
N PHE A 86 1.83 10.03 -3.17
CA PHE A 86 1.85 11.47 -2.88
C PHE A 86 0.93 11.90 -1.73
N LEU A 87 0.09 11.01 -1.20
CA LEU A 87 -0.74 11.34 -0.03
C LEU A 87 0.16 11.58 1.20
N PRO A 88 -0.14 12.59 2.05
CA PRO A 88 0.73 12.94 3.18
C PRO A 88 1.08 11.78 4.10
N MET A 89 0.10 10.95 4.47
CA MET A 89 0.32 9.79 5.35
C MET A 89 1.24 8.73 4.72
N VAL A 90 1.17 8.54 3.39
CA VAL A 90 2.06 7.61 2.69
C VAL A 90 3.46 8.20 2.56
N ARG A 91 3.58 9.52 2.35
CA ARG A 91 4.87 10.21 2.36
C ARG A 91 5.55 10.22 3.72
N ASN A 92 4.79 10.19 4.81
CA ASN A 92 5.33 10.07 6.16
C ASN A 92 5.83 8.65 6.47
N TRP A 93 5.31 7.65 5.75
CA TRP A 93 5.68 6.25 5.87
C TRP A 93 6.93 5.90 5.05
N LEU A 94 7.10 6.52 3.87
CA LEU A 94 8.27 6.40 2.99
C LEU A 94 9.53 7.09 3.55
#